data_AF-A0A228HDX5-F1
#
_entry.id   AF-A0A228HDX5-F1
#
_cell.length_a   1.000
_cell.length_b   1.000
_cell.length_c   1.000
_cell.angle_alpha   90.00
_cell.angle_beta   90.00
_cell.angle_gamma   90.00
#
_symmetry.space_group_name_H-M   'P 1'
#
loop_
_entity.id
_entity.type
_entity.pdbx_description
1 polymer ?
#
loop_
_entity_poly.entity_id
_entity_poly.type
_entity_poly.pdbx_seq_one_letter_code
_entity_poly.pdbx_strand_id
1 'polypeptide(L)'
;IHGYVTAFSRLGGDGANTYYQLRFNSFLALLRLGSDRRDWIETPAQQTVSDVLGKYPQATGNFTWQLRQSLRSYSQRMQWESDWNYVHRTFEELGLFPRFDIAQDGKSHKVVIMDDLFSVPELKQKTILFSRSVQDEEFDGLSEWIDSQEIQSAELDTGTFDYKRPDLSKHVTMPAFDLDDVPGLGEQY
;
A
#
# COMPACT_ATOMS: atom_id res chain seq x y z
N ILE A 1 -5.43 4.55 17.55
CA ILE A 1 -5.92 4.62 16.14
C ILE A 1 -6.14 6.08 15.77
N HIS A 2 -5.74 6.50 14.57
CA HIS A 2 -5.95 7.88 14.08
C HIS A 2 -6.33 7.85 12.58
N GLY A 3 -7.24 8.74 12.17
CA GLY A 3 -7.67 8.89 10.78
C GLY A 3 -8.69 10.01 10.63
N TYR A 4 -9.04 10.33 9.38
CA TYR A 4 -10.05 11.32 9.03
C TYR A 4 -11.43 10.67 8.90
N VAL A 5 -12.45 11.33 9.44
CA VAL A 5 -13.85 10.88 9.29
C VAL A 5 -14.30 11.19 7.87
N THR A 6 -14.56 10.15 7.09
CA THR A 6 -15.00 10.26 5.69
C THR A 6 -16.50 10.03 5.52
N ALA A 7 -17.13 9.37 6.48
CA ALA A 7 -18.57 9.21 6.55
C ALA A 7 -19.01 9.18 8.02
N PHE A 8 -20.16 9.78 8.28
CA PHE A 8 -20.83 9.81 9.58
C PHE A 8 -22.31 9.55 9.38
N SER A 9 -22.89 8.68 10.20
CA SER A 9 -24.34 8.45 10.20
C SER A 9 -24.87 8.22 11.61
N ARG A 10 -26.08 8.71 11.88
CA ARG A 10 -26.85 8.35 13.07
C ARG A 10 -27.73 7.16 12.70
N LEU A 11 -27.53 6.03 13.37
CA LEU A 11 -28.24 4.78 13.07
C LEU A 11 -29.64 4.75 13.68
N GLY A 12 -29.87 5.48 14.77
CA GLY A 12 -31.14 5.53 15.48
C GLY A 12 -30.95 5.73 16.97
N GLY A 13 -32.02 5.51 17.73
CA GLY A 13 -31.95 5.48 19.19
C GLY A 13 -32.82 4.35 19.74
N ASP A 14 -32.39 3.80 20.87
CA ASP A 14 -33.14 2.84 21.67
C ASP A 14 -33.19 3.34 23.11
N GLY A 15 -34.38 3.77 23.55
CA GLY A 15 -34.58 4.43 24.84
C GLY A 15 -33.66 5.63 25.03
N ALA A 16 -32.75 5.53 26.01
CA ALA A 16 -31.78 6.57 26.34
C ALA A 16 -30.51 6.56 25.47
N ASN A 17 -30.30 5.52 24.65
CA ASN A 17 -29.12 5.38 23.82
C ASN A 17 -29.35 5.94 22.42
N THR A 18 -28.34 6.58 21.86
CA THR A 18 -28.30 6.98 20.44
C THR A 18 -27.07 6.37 19.79
N TYR A 19 -27.28 5.66 18.69
CA TYR A 19 -26.24 4.94 17.97
C TYR A 19 -25.72 5.78 16.81
N TYR A 20 -24.39 5.82 16.67
CA TYR A 20 -23.69 6.52 15.60
C TYR A 20 -22.68 5.57 14.96
N GLN A 21 -22.43 5.76 13.67
CA GLN A 21 -21.40 5.06 12.92
C GLN A 21 -20.47 6.08 12.27
N LEU A 22 -19.17 5.87 12.46
CA LEU A 22 -18.10 6.67 11.86
C LEU A 22 -17.22 5.78 11.01
N ARG A 23 -16.82 6.28 9.83
CA ARG A 23 -15.80 5.64 8.98
C ARG A 23 -14.52 6.47 8.98
N PHE A 24 -13.47 5.93 9.59
CA PHE A 24 -12.13 6.51 9.61
C PHE A 24 -11.31 6.00 8.42
N ASN A 25 -10.56 6.89 7.79
CA ASN A 25 -9.61 6.56 6.74
C ASN A 25 -8.33 7.39 6.86
N SER A 26 -7.24 6.94 6.23
CA SER A 26 -6.06 7.78 6.02
C SER A 26 -6.39 8.99 5.13
N PHE A 27 -5.52 10.01 5.14
CA PHE A 27 -5.64 11.13 4.19
C PHE A 27 -5.64 10.65 2.73
N LEU A 28 -5.07 9.47 2.44
CA LEU A 28 -5.11 8.87 1.10
C LEU A 28 -6.55 8.74 0.56
N ALA A 29 -7.55 8.50 1.42
CA ALA A 29 -8.94 8.42 0.95
C ALA A 29 -9.47 9.75 0.37
N LEU A 30 -8.87 10.89 0.75
CA LEU A 30 -9.21 12.20 0.21
C LEU A 30 -8.77 12.36 -1.25
N LEU A 31 -7.81 11.57 -1.72
CA LEU A 31 -7.36 11.56 -3.12
C LEU A 31 -8.49 11.18 -4.09
N ARG A 32 -9.55 10.52 -3.60
CA ARG A 32 -10.75 10.20 -4.39
C ARG A 32 -11.59 11.43 -4.73
N LEU A 33 -11.42 12.52 -3.99
CA LEU A 33 -12.15 13.77 -4.18
C LEU A 33 -11.47 14.67 -5.21
N GLY A 34 -10.21 14.40 -5.55
CA GLY A 34 -9.46 15.15 -6.56
C GLY A 34 -9.27 14.37 -7.86
N SER A 35 -9.15 15.12 -8.94
CA SER A 35 -8.74 14.63 -10.26
C SER A 35 -8.03 15.74 -10.99
N ASP A 36 -7.15 15.39 -11.90
CA ASP A 36 -6.35 16.37 -12.62
C ASP A 36 -6.03 15.89 -14.04
N ARG A 37 -5.61 16.84 -14.87
CA ARG A 37 -5.04 16.61 -16.19
C ARG A 37 -3.67 17.26 -16.22
N ARG A 38 -2.66 16.47 -15.92
CA ARG A 38 -1.30 16.98 -15.70
C ARG A 38 -0.27 16.13 -16.42
N ASP A 39 0.69 16.81 -17.02
CA ASP A 39 1.84 16.21 -17.66
C ASP A 39 3.12 16.45 -16.85
N TRP A 40 3.92 15.40 -16.74
CA TRP A 40 5.29 15.44 -16.23
C TRP A 40 6.23 15.00 -17.35
N ILE A 41 7.31 15.75 -17.53
CA ILE A 41 8.32 15.51 -18.57
C ILE A 41 9.67 15.42 -17.88
N GLU A 42 10.44 14.39 -18.20
CA GLU A 42 11.77 14.11 -17.62
C GLU A 42 11.78 14.22 -16.08
N THR A 43 10.76 13.64 -15.44
CA THR A 43 10.50 13.80 -14.00
C THR A 43 10.67 12.48 -13.25
N PRO A 44 11.36 12.46 -12.08
CA PRO A 44 11.41 11.30 -11.21
C PRO A 44 10.02 10.83 -10.76
N ALA A 45 9.77 9.51 -10.75
CA ALA A 45 8.48 8.98 -10.34
C ALA A 45 8.07 9.38 -8.91
N GLN A 46 9.05 9.45 -8.00
CA GLN A 46 8.85 9.91 -6.63
C GLN A 46 8.28 11.34 -6.59
N GLN A 47 8.74 12.21 -7.50
CA GLN A 47 8.29 13.60 -7.57
C GLN A 47 6.86 13.67 -8.10
N THR A 48 6.50 12.87 -9.11
CA THR A 48 5.14 12.92 -9.66
C THR A 48 4.08 12.53 -8.63
N VAL A 49 4.37 11.53 -7.79
CA VAL A 49 3.50 11.16 -6.66
C VAL A 49 3.50 12.26 -5.59
N SER A 50 4.67 12.77 -5.22
CA SER A 50 4.79 13.82 -4.19
C SER A 50 4.03 15.09 -4.59
N ASP A 51 4.03 15.44 -5.86
CA ASP A 51 3.27 16.56 -6.42
C ASP A 51 1.76 16.37 -6.26
N VAL A 52 1.25 15.15 -6.48
CA VAL A 52 -0.16 14.83 -6.32
C VAL A 52 -0.56 14.83 -4.85
N LEU A 53 0.24 14.20 -3.98
CA LEU A 53 0.00 14.20 -2.53
C LEU A 53 0.09 15.62 -1.94
N GLY A 54 1.00 16.45 -2.45
CA GLY A 54 1.21 17.83 -2.01
C GLY A 54 0.03 18.77 -2.24
N LYS A 55 -0.97 18.37 -3.04
CA LYS A 55 -2.24 19.10 -3.19
C LYS A 55 -3.06 19.09 -1.90
N TYR A 56 -2.83 18.12 -1.02
CA TYR A 56 -3.65 17.86 0.17
C TYR A 56 -2.94 18.33 1.44
N PRO A 57 -3.47 19.34 2.15
CA PRO A 57 -2.86 19.83 3.40
C PRO A 57 -2.65 18.74 4.46
N GLN A 58 -3.52 17.72 4.45
CA GLN A 58 -3.46 16.56 5.34
C GLN A 58 -2.24 15.67 5.08
N ALA A 59 -1.68 15.70 3.87
CA ALA A 59 -0.49 14.95 3.50
C ALA A 59 0.80 15.66 3.93
N THR A 60 0.80 16.99 4.00
CA THR A 60 2.00 17.80 4.32
C THR A 60 2.63 17.35 5.65
N GLY A 61 3.85 16.80 5.58
CA GLY A 61 4.58 16.27 6.75
C GLY A 61 4.10 14.89 7.25
N ASN A 62 3.02 14.36 6.69
CA ASN A 62 2.38 13.10 7.08
C ASN A 62 2.62 11.97 6.06
N PHE A 63 3.54 12.14 5.12
CA PHE A 63 4.08 11.03 4.35
C PHE A 63 5.60 11.08 4.28
N THR A 64 6.22 9.93 4.07
CA THR A 64 7.67 9.81 3.87
C THR A 64 7.98 8.65 2.94
N TRP A 65 9.14 8.71 2.33
CA TRP A 65 9.68 7.67 1.47
C TRP A 65 10.71 6.85 2.26
N GLN A 66 10.58 5.52 2.21
CA GLN A 66 11.54 4.58 2.75
C GLN A 66 11.80 3.56 1.64
N LEU A 67 12.73 3.89 0.77
CA LEU A 67 13.01 3.14 -0.45
C LEU A 67 14.39 2.51 -0.35
N ARG A 68 14.49 1.23 -0.70
CA ARG A 68 15.76 0.50 -0.83
C ARG A 68 16.39 0.75 -2.18
N GLN A 69 15.58 0.92 -3.22
CA GLN A 69 16.03 1.18 -4.58
C GLN A 69 15.63 2.58 -5.06
N SER A 70 16.43 3.16 -5.97
CA SER A 70 16.03 4.40 -6.62
C SER A 70 14.90 4.14 -7.62
N LEU A 71 13.86 4.96 -7.56
CA LEU A 71 12.77 4.89 -8.52
C LEU A 71 13.21 5.44 -9.87
N ARG A 72 12.64 4.87 -10.93
CA ARG A 72 12.89 5.34 -12.30
C ARG A 72 12.38 6.78 -12.51
N SER A 73 12.97 7.45 -13.49
CA SER A 73 12.44 8.70 -14.04
C SER A 73 11.57 8.42 -15.25
N TYR A 74 10.48 9.16 -15.38
CA TYR A 74 9.64 9.12 -16.57
C TYR A 74 10.12 10.15 -17.58
N SER A 75 10.34 9.72 -18.83
CA SER A 75 10.54 10.67 -19.94
C SER A 75 9.27 11.50 -20.17
N GLN A 76 8.11 10.86 -20.16
CA GLN A 76 6.81 11.51 -20.13
C GLN A 76 5.83 10.69 -19.31
N ARG A 77 5.01 11.37 -18.50
CA ARG A 77 3.93 10.75 -17.71
C ARG A 77 2.74 11.70 -17.66
N MET A 78 1.56 11.17 -17.96
CA MET A 78 0.31 11.94 -17.87
C MET A 78 -0.58 11.38 -16.75
N GLN A 79 -1.28 12.28 -16.06
CA GLN A 79 -2.47 11.98 -15.26
C GLN A 79 -3.69 12.43 -16.06
N TRP A 80 -4.66 11.54 -16.22
CA TRP A 80 -5.98 11.87 -16.75
C TRP A 80 -7.07 11.08 -16.01
N GLU A 81 -6.92 11.01 -14.70
CA GLU A 81 -7.74 10.20 -13.79
C GLU A 81 -7.80 10.87 -12.41
N SER A 82 -8.49 10.24 -11.46
CA SER A 82 -8.49 10.71 -10.07
C SER A 82 -7.09 10.68 -9.46
N ASP A 83 -6.82 11.54 -8.50
CA ASP A 83 -5.52 11.52 -7.79
C ASP A 83 -5.30 10.15 -7.12
N TRP A 84 -6.38 9.51 -6.64
CA TRP A 84 -6.33 8.14 -6.11
C TRP A 84 -5.83 7.13 -7.14
N ASN A 85 -6.46 7.07 -8.31
CA ASN A 85 -6.08 6.09 -9.34
C ASN A 85 -4.66 6.31 -9.84
N TYR A 86 -4.26 7.58 -10.02
CA TYR A 86 -2.91 7.91 -10.47
C TYR A 86 -1.84 7.44 -9.48
N VAL A 87 -2.04 7.72 -8.18
CA VAL A 87 -1.10 7.30 -7.13
C VAL A 87 -1.05 5.77 -7.05
N HIS A 88 -2.20 5.10 -7.02
CA HIS A 88 -2.25 3.65 -6.89
C HIS A 88 -1.67 2.91 -8.09
N ARG A 89 -1.99 3.31 -9.33
CA ARG A 89 -1.37 2.66 -10.51
C ARG A 89 0.14 2.90 -10.56
N THR A 90 0.60 4.05 -10.08
CA THR A 90 2.03 4.37 -10.01
C THR A 90 2.72 3.55 -8.92
N PHE A 91 2.02 3.27 -7.82
CA PHE A 91 2.51 2.35 -6.79
C PHE A 91 2.61 0.93 -7.31
N GLU A 92 1.55 0.40 -7.90
CA GLU A 92 1.51 -0.95 -8.48
C GLU A 92 2.60 -1.13 -9.55
N GLU A 93 2.77 -0.16 -10.45
CA GLU A 93 3.79 -0.19 -11.50
C GLU A 93 5.23 -0.19 -10.97
N LEU A 94 5.46 0.40 -9.80
CA LEU A 94 6.79 0.53 -9.19
C LEU A 94 7.02 -0.44 -8.03
N GLY A 95 6.06 -1.33 -7.74
CA GLY A 95 6.13 -2.24 -6.59
C GLY A 95 6.08 -1.52 -5.24
N LEU A 96 5.46 -0.34 -5.17
CA LEU A 96 5.36 0.43 -3.93
C LEU A 96 4.10 0.07 -3.15
N PHE A 97 4.20 0.11 -1.82
CA PHE A 97 3.07 -0.09 -0.94
C PHE A 97 3.15 0.80 0.31
N PRO A 98 2.01 1.28 0.83
CA PRO A 98 1.98 2.14 2.01
C PRO A 98 1.92 1.34 3.32
N ARG A 99 2.74 1.74 4.29
CA ARG A 99 2.61 1.38 5.71
C ARG A 99 2.09 2.59 6.51
N PHE A 100 1.25 2.35 7.49
CA PHE A 100 0.64 3.41 8.31
C PHE A 100 1.24 3.42 9.71
N ASP A 101 2.03 4.45 10.02
CA ASP A 101 2.64 4.65 11.33
C ASP A 101 1.77 5.59 12.17
N ILE A 102 1.15 5.05 13.21
CA ILE A 102 0.32 5.84 14.13
C ILE A 102 1.22 6.33 15.27
N ALA A 103 1.19 7.64 15.54
CA ALA A 103 1.94 8.22 16.64
C ALA A 103 1.50 7.64 17.98
N GLN A 104 2.41 7.57 18.95
CA GLN A 104 2.15 6.99 20.27
C GLN A 104 1.05 7.75 21.04
N ASP A 105 0.88 9.04 20.76
CA ASP A 105 -0.20 9.85 21.32
C ASP A 105 -1.57 9.60 20.66
N GLY A 106 -1.62 8.83 19.58
CA GLY A 106 -2.82 8.55 18.81
C GLY A 106 -3.41 9.76 18.08
N LYS A 107 -2.67 10.86 17.95
CA LYS A 107 -3.18 12.13 17.38
C LYS A 107 -2.79 12.36 15.93
N SER A 108 -1.90 11.54 15.40
CA SER A 108 -1.44 11.64 14.01
C SER A 108 -1.11 10.26 13.45
N HIS A 109 -1.08 10.19 12.12
CA HIS A 109 -0.56 9.03 11.40
C HIS A 109 0.30 9.50 10.25
N LYS A 110 1.35 8.74 9.94
CA LYS A 110 2.25 8.97 8.82
C LYS A 110 2.13 7.81 7.84
N VAL A 111 2.02 8.13 6.55
CA VAL A 111 2.06 7.14 5.47
C VAL A 111 3.51 6.98 5.02
N VAL A 112 4.07 5.82 5.29
CA VAL A 112 5.43 5.45 4.86
C VAL A 112 5.31 4.67 3.56
N ILE A 113 5.78 5.23 2.46
CA ILE A 113 5.77 4.59 1.14
C ILE A 113 7.06 3.78 0.99
N MET A 114 6.91 2.47 0.77
CA MET A 114 8.02 1.51 0.80
C MET A 114 8.03 0.62 -0.45
N ASP A 115 9.19 0.06 -0.75
CA ASP A 115 9.44 -0.92 -1.82
C ASP A 115 9.95 -2.27 -1.30
N ASP A 116 10.24 -2.39 0.00
CA ASP A 116 10.84 -3.58 0.61
C ASP A 116 10.13 -3.97 1.91
N LEU A 117 9.64 -5.21 1.97
CA LEU A 117 8.96 -5.79 3.13
C LEU A 117 9.92 -6.02 4.31
N PHE A 118 11.20 -6.29 4.04
CA PHE A 118 12.19 -6.52 5.09
C PHE A 118 12.59 -5.22 5.82
N SER A 119 12.15 -4.07 5.31
CA SER A 119 12.40 -2.77 5.92
C SER A 119 11.36 -2.38 6.99
N VAL A 120 10.34 -3.22 7.20
CA VAL A 120 9.30 -3.02 8.21
C VAL A 120 9.90 -3.15 9.62
N PRO A 121 9.64 -2.20 10.55
CA PRO A 121 10.14 -2.29 11.91
C PRO A 121 9.65 -3.54 12.64
N GLU A 122 10.54 -4.14 13.44
CA GLU A 122 10.17 -5.25 14.31
C GLU A 122 9.11 -4.83 15.35
N LEU A 123 8.20 -5.76 15.65
CA LEU A 123 7.27 -5.60 16.75
C LEU A 123 8.01 -5.55 18.09
N LYS A 124 7.50 -4.74 19.03
CA LYS A 124 8.02 -4.69 20.40
C LYS A 124 7.97 -6.06 21.08
N GLN A 125 6.90 -6.81 20.82
CA GLN A 125 6.73 -8.18 21.26
C GLN A 125 7.20 -9.11 20.13
N LYS A 126 8.36 -9.75 20.33
CA LYS A 126 8.95 -10.66 19.35
C LYS A 126 8.32 -12.05 19.33
N THR A 127 7.74 -12.46 20.46
CA THR A 127 7.09 -13.76 20.63
C THR A 127 5.61 -13.57 20.87
N ILE A 128 4.79 -14.11 19.99
CA ILE A 128 3.33 -14.07 20.09
C ILE A 128 2.86 -15.46 20.53
N LEU A 129 1.98 -15.52 21.53
CA LEU A 129 1.42 -16.78 22.01
C LEU A 129 0.42 -17.31 20.99
N PHE A 130 0.41 -18.63 20.79
CA PHE A 130 -0.63 -19.31 20.02
C PHE A 130 -1.36 -20.29 20.93
N SER A 131 -2.68 -20.13 21.08
CA SER A 131 -3.50 -21.06 21.82
C SER A 131 -4.84 -21.29 21.15
N ARG A 132 -5.18 -22.57 20.91
CA ARG A 132 -6.51 -22.99 20.43
C ARG A 132 -7.50 -23.19 21.57
N SER A 133 -7.09 -23.01 22.82
CA SER A 133 -7.94 -23.33 23.97
C SER A 133 -9.07 -22.32 24.11
N VAL A 134 -10.30 -22.83 24.20
CA VAL A 134 -11.46 -22.11 24.77
C VAL A 134 -11.28 -22.09 26.29
N GLN A 135 -10.20 -21.47 26.77
CA GLN A 135 -10.07 -21.14 28.19
C GLN A 135 -10.59 -19.72 28.35
N ASP A 136 -11.40 -19.46 29.37
CA ASP A 136 -11.96 -18.14 29.73
C ASP A 136 -10.88 -17.11 30.14
N GLU A 137 -9.62 -17.34 29.80
CA GLU A 137 -8.51 -16.45 30.06
C GLU A 137 -8.27 -15.54 28.86
N GLU A 138 -8.33 -14.23 29.11
CA GLU A 138 -7.88 -13.21 28.18
C GLU A 138 -6.36 -13.35 28.00
N PHE A 139 -5.93 -13.70 26.78
CA PHE A 139 -4.51 -13.73 26.43
C PHE A 139 -4.26 -12.89 25.18
N ASP A 140 -3.07 -12.27 25.13
CA ASP A 140 -2.60 -11.48 24.00
C ASP A 140 -1.83 -12.40 23.04
N GLY A 141 -2.53 -12.93 22.03
CA GLY A 141 -1.95 -13.86 21.06
C GLY A 141 -2.89 -14.26 19.92
N LEU A 142 -2.44 -15.24 19.14
CA LEU A 142 -3.19 -15.83 18.03
C LEU A 142 -4.05 -16.99 18.55
N SER A 143 -5.34 -17.00 18.20
CA SER A 143 -6.27 -18.08 18.54
C SER A 143 -6.52 -19.06 17.39
N GLU A 144 -6.25 -18.62 16.16
CA GLU A 144 -6.55 -19.36 14.93
C GLU A 144 -5.36 -19.29 13.96
N TRP A 145 -5.15 -20.37 13.22
CA TRP A 145 -4.16 -20.47 12.16
C TRP A 145 -4.75 -21.27 11.01
N ILE A 146 -4.88 -20.63 9.85
CA ILE A 146 -5.38 -21.23 8.61
C ILE A 146 -4.31 -21.03 7.54
N ASP A 147 -4.01 -22.08 6.80
CA ASP A 147 -3.16 -22.03 5.62
C ASP A 147 -4.03 -22.24 4.36
N SER A 148 -3.72 -21.52 3.29
CA SER A 148 -4.44 -21.56 2.02
C SER A 148 -3.47 -21.44 0.86
N GLN A 149 -3.60 -22.32 -0.13
CA GLN A 149 -2.75 -22.34 -1.31
C GLN A 149 -3.60 -22.20 -2.58
N GLU A 150 -3.10 -21.44 -3.55
CA GLU A 150 -3.75 -21.22 -4.84
C GLU A 150 -2.71 -21.37 -5.96
N ILE A 151 -3.10 -22.02 -7.06
CA ILE A 151 -2.23 -22.15 -8.24
C ILE A 151 -2.16 -20.79 -8.95
N GLN A 152 -0.94 -20.32 -9.23
CA GLN A 152 -0.67 -19.05 -9.89
C GLN A 152 0.23 -19.27 -11.12
N SER A 153 0.30 -18.26 -12.00
CA SER A 153 1.26 -18.26 -13.11
C SER A 153 2.70 -18.31 -12.59
N ALA A 154 3.56 -19.11 -13.21
CA ALA A 154 4.97 -19.22 -12.82
C ALA A 154 5.85 -18.14 -13.46
N GLU A 155 5.51 -17.69 -14.67
CA GLU A 155 6.32 -16.77 -15.46
C GLU A 155 5.45 -15.63 -16.00
N LEU A 156 6.08 -14.46 -16.10
CA LEU A 156 5.57 -13.28 -16.78
C LEU A 156 6.47 -12.96 -17.96
N ASP A 157 5.87 -12.89 -19.14
CA ASP A 157 6.57 -12.59 -20.38
C ASP A 157 6.11 -11.26 -20.96
N THR A 158 7.03 -10.32 -21.14
CA THR A 158 6.72 -8.95 -21.59
C THR A 158 7.65 -8.49 -22.69
N GLY A 159 7.09 -7.74 -23.65
CA GLY A 159 7.84 -7.15 -24.74
C GLY A 159 7.44 -5.70 -24.99
N THR A 160 8.39 -4.90 -25.45
CA THR A 160 8.14 -3.53 -25.90
C THR A 160 8.94 -3.23 -27.17
N PHE A 161 8.55 -2.19 -27.90
CA PHE A 161 9.21 -1.77 -29.14
C PHE A 161 9.90 -0.42 -28.95
N ASP A 162 11.14 -0.32 -29.38
CA ASP A 162 11.90 0.93 -29.39
C ASP A 162 12.16 1.37 -30.83
N TYR A 163 11.43 2.38 -31.30
CA TYR A 163 11.59 2.88 -32.67
C TYR A 163 12.98 3.45 -32.96
N LYS A 164 13.76 3.85 -31.94
CA LYS A 164 15.15 4.31 -32.12
C LYS A 164 16.11 3.16 -32.33
N ARG A 165 15.71 1.94 -31.93
CA ARG A 165 16.47 0.69 -32.04
C ARG A 165 15.53 -0.45 -32.49
N PRO A 166 14.97 -0.37 -33.71
CA PRO A 166 14.04 -1.39 -34.20
C PRO A 166 14.73 -2.75 -34.43
N ASP A 167 16.06 -2.75 -34.49
CA ASP A 167 16.94 -3.93 -34.53
C ASP A 167 16.99 -4.68 -33.20
N LEU A 168 16.65 -4.02 -32.09
CA LEU A 168 16.78 -4.58 -30.75
C LEU A 168 15.43 -5.14 -30.29
N SER A 169 15.34 -6.46 -30.20
CA SER A 169 14.24 -7.12 -29.51
C SER A 169 14.30 -6.81 -28.01
N LYS A 170 13.31 -6.07 -27.49
CA LYS A 170 13.17 -5.79 -26.05
C LYS A 170 12.09 -6.70 -25.48
N HIS A 171 12.51 -7.89 -25.11
CA HIS A 171 11.67 -8.93 -24.54
C HIS A 171 12.30 -9.44 -23.25
N VAL A 172 11.49 -9.62 -22.21
CA VAL A 172 11.92 -10.11 -20.91
C VAL A 172 10.90 -11.09 -20.39
N THR A 173 11.37 -12.31 -20.16
CA THR A 173 10.67 -13.35 -19.41
C THR A 173 11.27 -13.38 -18.01
N MET A 174 10.42 -13.33 -16.99
CA MET A 174 10.82 -13.34 -15.58
C MET A 174 9.87 -14.23 -14.78
N PRO A 175 10.28 -14.75 -13.61
CA PRO A 175 9.34 -15.36 -12.68
C PRO A 175 8.20 -14.38 -12.35
N ALA A 176 6.96 -14.85 -12.34
CA ALA A 176 5.81 -14.02 -11.99
C ALA A 176 5.82 -13.65 -10.49
N PHE A 177 6.45 -14.48 -9.67
CA PHE A 177 6.72 -14.25 -8.26
C PHE A 177 8.16 -14.68 -7.95
N ASP A 178 8.85 -13.89 -7.14
CA ASP A 178 10.10 -14.31 -6.52
C ASP A 178 9.76 -15.14 -5.27
N LEU A 179 9.66 -16.47 -5.46
CA LEU A 179 9.27 -17.42 -4.42
C LEU A 179 10.44 -17.79 -3.49
N ASP A 180 11.67 -17.36 -3.79
CA ASP A 180 12.86 -17.72 -3.01
C ASP A 180 12.85 -17.08 -1.60
N ASP A 181 12.03 -16.04 -1.39
CA ASP A 181 11.95 -15.28 -0.12
C ASP A 181 10.61 -15.43 0.62
N VAL A 182 9.66 -16.24 0.14
CA VAL A 182 8.39 -16.48 0.83
C VAL A 182 8.49 -17.75 1.70
N PRO A 183 8.23 -17.69 3.02
CA PRO A 183 8.19 -18.87 3.88
C PRO A 183 6.95 -19.69 3.55
N GLY A 184 7.04 -20.49 2.48
CA GLY A 184 5.89 -21.19 1.92
C GLY A 184 6.25 -22.17 0.81
N LEU A 185 7.47 -22.73 0.80
CA LEU A 185 7.74 -23.94 0.04
C LEU A 185 6.94 -25.08 0.67
N GLY A 186 5.70 -25.25 0.21
CA GLY A 186 4.94 -26.47 0.40
C GLY A 186 5.78 -27.66 -0.08
N GLU A 187 5.65 -28.78 0.62
CA GLU A 187 6.42 -29.99 0.36
C GLU A 187 6.45 -30.31 -1.15
N GLN A 188 7.67 -30.37 -1.72
CA GLN A 188 7.87 -30.93 -3.05
C GLN A 188 7.64 -32.44 -2.94
N TYR A 189 6.54 -32.93 -3.54
CA TYR A 189 6.29 -34.36 -3.76
C TYR A 189 6.94 -34.84 -5.06
#